data_AF-H0FDJ6-F1
#
_entry.id   AF-H0FDJ6-F1
#
_cell.length_a   1.000
_cell.length_b   1.000
_cell.length_c   1.000
_cell.angle_alpha   90.00
_cell.angle_beta   90.00
_cell.angle_gamma   90.00
#
_symmetry.space_group_name_H-M   'P 1'
#
loop_
_entity.id
_entity.type
_entity.pdbx_description
1 polymer ?
#
loop_
_entity_poly.entity_id
_entity_poly.type
_entity_poly.pdbx_seq_one_letter_code
_entity_poly.pdbx_strand_id
1 'polypeptide(L)'
;MILVKSAQDGARRYHADSPGRLPRPHHLQADRMLYASLKFVHVMAVILWVGGMLFAHCFLRPAAAQLEPPVRLRLMASVLGPFLNAVLAAIAVILLSGAGMIGEAASQATQTGGKFFMPRSWTLMAAGGIVMMAIYGHIRFALYKRLAKAVAASDWPAGGKAMGGIRRLVGVNLLLGIAIVAIVFMV
;
A
#
# COMPACT_ATOMS: atom_id res chain seq x y z
N MET A 1 71.06 -19.93 -15.12
CA MET A 1 70.58 -18.59 -14.72
C MET A 1 69.37 -18.13 -15.55
N ILE A 2 68.45 -19.03 -15.95
CA ILE A 2 67.23 -18.68 -16.72
C ILE A 2 65.97 -19.16 -16.00
N LEU A 3 66.08 -20.16 -15.12
CA LEU A 3 64.93 -20.74 -14.39
C LEU A 3 64.44 -19.90 -13.19
N VAL A 4 65.25 -18.96 -12.68
CA VAL A 4 64.87 -18.12 -11.50
C VAL A 4 64.10 -16.86 -11.90
N LYS A 5 64.23 -16.39 -13.14
CA LYS A 5 63.53 -15.19 -13.63
C LYS A 5 62.04 -15.46 -13.92
N SER A 6 61.71 -16.67 -14.37
CA SER A 6 60.34 -17.09 -14.69
C SER A 6 59.43 -17.17 -13.45
N ALA A 7 59.97 -17.40 -12.25
CA ALA A 7 59.20 -17.40 -11.01
C ALA A 7 58.88 -15.99 -10.51
N GLN A 8 59.80 -15.02 -10.73
CA GLN A 8 59.57 -13.61 -10.37
C GLN A 8 58.59 -12.91 -11.32
N ASP A 9 58.55 -13.32 -12.59
CA ASP A 9 57.59 -12.76 -13.56
C ASP A 9 56.16 -13.26 -13.33
N GLY A 10 56.00 -14.47 -12.78
CA GLY A 10 54.70 -14.98 -12.33
C GLY A 10 54.14 -14.24 -11.11
N ALA A 11 55.01 -13.93 -10.13
CA ALA A 11 54.62 -13.20 -8.92
C ALA A 11 54.23 -11.73 -9.19
N ARG A 12 54.79 -11.10 -10.23
CA ARG A 12 54.40 -9.74 -10.63
C ARG A 12 53.05 -9.65 -11.34
N ARG A 13 52.57 -10.72 -11.95
CA ARG A 13 51.25 -10.75 -12.60
C ARG A 13 50.08 -10.91 -11.62
N TYR A 14 50.33 -11.41 -10.41
CA TYR A 14 49.31 -11.52 -9.36
C TYR A 14 48.95 -10.18 -8.71
N HIS A 15 49.80 -9.16 -8.87
CA HIS A 15 49.57 -7.84 -8.27
C HIS A 15 48.74 -6.88 -9.15
N ALA A 16 48.22 -7.35 -10.29
CA ALA A 16 47.47 -6.54 -11.26
C ALA A 16 46.01 -6.99 -11.44
N ASP A 17 45.46 -7.78 -10.51
CA ASP A 17 44.02 -8.02 -10.44
C ASP A 17 43.51 -7.30 -9.20
N SER A 18 42.89 -6.14 -9.41
CA SER A 18 42.24 -5.40 -8.33
C SER A 18 41.18 -6.32 -7.74
N PRO A 19 41.27 -6.73 -6.46
CA PRO A 19 40.25 -7.59 -5.90
C PRO A 19 38.93 -6.83 -6.01
N GLY A 20 37.97 -7.42 -6.71
CA GLY A 20 36.61 -6.90 -6.83
C GLY A 20 36.20 -6.39 -5.45
N ARG A 21 36.03 -5.08 -5.36
CA ARG A 21 35.77 -4.40 -4.08
C ARG A 21 34.46 -4.98 -3.57
N LEU A 22 34.56 -5.94 -2.64
CA LEU A 22 33.40 -6.52 -2.00
C LEU A 22 32.58 -5.35 -1.47
N PRO A 23 31.28 -5.30 -1.75
CA PRO A 23 30.44 -4.22 -1.27
C PRO A 23 30.63 -4.09 0.26
N ARG A 24 31.01 -2.91 0.76
CA ARG A 24 31.24 -2.67 2.21
C ARG A 24 29.97 -2.96 3.04
N PRO A 25 29.97 -3.77 4.10
CA PRO A 25 28.75 -4.27 4.77
C PRO A 25 27.71 -3.20 5.19
N HIS A 26 28.11 -1.95 5.40
CA HIS A 26 27.24 -0.84 5.81
C HIS A 26 26.13 -0.47 4.80
N HIS A 27 26.37 -0.51 3.48
CA HIS A 27 25.30 -0.19 2.51
C HIS A 27 24.28 -1.33 2.42
N LEU A 28 24.71 -2.60 2.49
CA LEU A 28 23.82 -3.76 2.58
C LEU A 28 22.95 -3.76 3.85
N GLN A 29 23.42 -3.17 4.95
CA GLN A 29 22.63 -2.99 6.17
C GLN A 29 21.62 -1.84 6.01
N ALA A 30 22.05 -0.70 5.47
CA ALA A 30 21.18 0.44 5.23
C ALA A 30 20.01 0.09 4.28
N ASP A 31 20.29 -0.61 3.18
CA ASP A 31 19.28 -1.04 2.21
C ASP A 31 18.25 -2.00 2.86
N ARG A 32 18.72 -2.93 3.70
CA ARG A 32 17.82 -3.83 4.46
C ARG A 32 16.96 -3.09 5.49
N MET A 33 17.53 -2.10 6.19
CA MET A 33 16.79 -1.30 7.16
C MET A 33 15.74 -0.42 6.47
N LEU A 34 16.06 0.15 5.32
CA LEU A 34 15.13 0.93 4.51
C LEU A 34 13.95 0.08 4.03
N TYR A 35 14.22 -1.08 3.42
CA TYR A 35 13.18 -2.00 2.97
C TYR A 35 12.26 -2.44 4.12
N ALA A 36 12.83 -2.78 5.29
CA ALA A 36 12.07 -3.15 6.47
C ALA A 36 11.15 -2.01 6.96
N SER A 37 11.66 -0.77 6.93
CA SER A 37 10.92 0.43 7.31
C SER A 37 9.77 0.71 6.36
N LEU A 38 10.01 0.61 5.05
CA LEU A 38 8.98 0.75 4.01
C LEU A 38 7.89 -0.30 4.18
N LYS A 39 8.27 -1.57 4.39
CA LYS A 39 7.32 -2.67 4.62
C LYS A 39 6.48 -2.44 5.87
N PHE A 40 7.10 -1.99 6.96
CA PHE A 40 6.38 -1.67 8.20
C PHE A 40 5.34 -0.57 7.98
N VAL A 41 5.77 0.56 7.39
CA VAL A 41 4.88 1.70 7.09
C VAL A 41 3.76 1.29 6.13
N HIS A 42 4.07 0.49 5.12
CA HIS A 42 3.09 -0.04 4.17
C HIS A 42 2.00 -0.84 4.89
N VAL A 43 2.40 -1.81 5.72
CA VAL A 43 1.46 -2.67 6.45
C VAL A 43 0.65 -1.86 7.48
N MET A 44 1.26 -0.90 8.18
CA MET A 44 0.52 -0.03 9.11
C MET A 44 -0.56 0.77 8.37
N ALA A 45 -0.25 1.33 7.20
CA ALA A 45 -1.24 2.05 6.41
C ALA A 45 -2.36 1.13 5.89
N VAL A 46 -2.05 -0.11 5.49
CA VAL A 46 -3.07 -1.12 5.14
C VAL A 46 -3.97 -1.45 6.34
N ILE A 47 -3.40 -1.63 7.53
CA ILE A 47 -4.17 -1.91 8.76
C ILE A 47 -5.11 -0.75 9.08
N LEU A 48 -4.63 0.50 9.00
CA LEU A 48 -5.48 1.67 9.23
C LEU A 48 -6.63 1.74 8.23
N TRP A 49 -6.37 1.43 6.96
CA TRP A 49 -7.40 1.46 5.93
C TRP A 49 -8.42 0.33 6.09
N VAL A 50 -7.98 -0.93 6.12
CA VAL A 50 -8.85 -2.11 6.23
C VAL A 50 -9.55 -2.14 7.59
N GLY A 51 -8.81 -1.89 8.66
CA GLY A 51 -9.35 -1.78 10.02
C GLY A 51 -10.34 -0.64 10.17
N GLY A 52 -10.09 0.51 9.54
CA GLY A 52 -11.04 1.63 9.49
C GLY A 52 -12.35 1.26 8.79
N MET A 53 -12.30 0.52 7.68
CA MET A 53 -13.49 0.02 6.99
C MET A 53 -14.26 -1.00 7.82
N LEU A 54 -13.55 -1.90 8.51
CA LEU A 54 -14.16 -2.86 9.43
C LEU A 54 -14.84 -2.13 10.60
N PHE A 55 -14.15 -1.16 11.21
CA PHE A 55 -14.70 -0.31 12.26
C PHE A 55 -16.00 0.39 11.82
N ALA A 56 -15.97 1.00 10.63
CA ALA A 56 -17.12 1.71 10.08
C ALA A 56 -18.35 0.78 9.90
N HIS A 57 -18.13 -0.46 9.45
CA HIS A 57 -19.22 -1.42 9.21
C HIS A 57 -19.74 -2.11 10.46
N CYS A 58 -18.84 -2.53 11.35
CA CYS A 58 -19.17 -3.39 12.47
C CYS A 58 -19.53 -2.61 13.74
N PHE A 59 -19.02 -1.39 13.92
CA PHE A 59 -19.19 -0.64 15.17
C PHE A 59 -19.91 0.68 14.94
N LEU A 60 -19.41 1.51 14.01
CA LEU A 60 -20.00 2.83 13.77
C LEU A 60 -21.41 2.73 13.18
N ARG A 61 -21.61 1.83 12.21
CA ARG A 61 -22.92 1.67 11.56
C ARG A 61 -24.01 1.20 12.52
N PRO A 62 -23.83 0.11 13.31
CA PRO A 62 -24.87 -0.32 14.24
C PRO A 62 -25.21 0.74 15.29
N ALA A 63 -24.21 1.47 15.79
CA ALA A 63 -24.43 2.59 16.71
C ALA A 63 -25.26 3.71 16.04
N ALA A 64 -24.90 4.10 14.81
CA ALA A 64 -25.61 5.14 14.09
C ALA A 64 -27.02 4.73 13.65
N ALA A 65 -27.31 3.42 13.52
CA ALA A 65 -28.63 2.93 13.12
C ALA A 65 -29.73 3.20 14.16
N GLN A 66 -29.36 3.41 15.42
CA GLN A 66 -30.27 3.74 16.52
C GLN A 66 -30.77 5.19 16.47
N LEU A 67 -30.11 6.04 15.67
CA LEU A 67 -30.47 7.45 15.53
C LEU A 67 -31.55 7.65 14.47
N GLU A 68 -32.34 8.70 14.66
CA GLU A 68 -33.31 9.16 13.66
C GLU A 68 -32.63 9.48 12.31
N PRO A 69 -33.32 9.28 11.16
CA PRO A 69 -32.70 9.40 9.85
C PRO A 69 -31.95 10.73 9.59
N PRO A 70 -32.49 11.91 9.95
CA PRO A 70 -31.80 13.19 9.74
C PRO A 70 -30.53 13.32 10.59
N VAL A 71 -30.61 12.96 11.87
CA VAL A 71 -29.49 13.02 12.83
C VAL A 71 -28.39 12.06 12.40
N ARG A 72 -28.76 10.84 12.04
CA ARG A 72 -27.85 9.81 11.52
C ARG A 72 -27.08 10.28 10.28
N LEU A 73 -27.76 10.88 9.31
CA LEU A 73 -27.13 11.33 8.06
C LEU A 73 -26.17 12.49 8.29
N ARG A 74 -26.52 13.44 9.19
CA ARG A 74 -25.64 14.53 9.59
C ARG A 74 -24.38 14.03 10.30
N LEU A 75 -24.54 13.12 11.27
CA LEU A 75 -23.42 12.50 11.98
C LEU A 75 -22.49 11.76 11.00
N MET A 76 -23.06 10.96 10.10
CA MET A 76 -22.24 10.24 9.14
C MET A 76 -21.53 11.20 8.18
N ALA A 77 -22.17 12.26 7.70
CA ALA A 77 -21.51 13.24 6.82
C ALA A 77 -20.32 13.94 7.52
N SER A 78 -20.44 14.25 8.82
CA SER A 78 -19.37 14.87 9.60
C SER A 78 -18.23 13.90 9.91
N VAL A 79 -18.53 12.62 10.18
CA VAL A 79 -17.51 11.58 10.44
C VAL A 79 -16.80 11.15 9.15
N LEU A 80 -17.54 10.96 8.05
CA LEU A 80 -16.96 10.49 6.79
C LEU A 80 -15.95 11.47 6.18
N GLY A 81 -16.09 12.78 6.40
CA GLY A 81 -15.14 13.76 5.85
C GLY A 81 -13.71 13.54 6.32
N PRO A 82 -13.44 13.68 7.64
CA PRO A 82 -12.12 13.40 8.22
C PRO A 82 -11.67 11.96 7.99
N PHE A 83 -12.58 10.98 8.12
CA PHE A 83 -12.24 9.57 7.91
C PHE A 83 -11.72 9.31 6.49
N LEU A 84 -12.42 9.81 5.47
CA LEU A 84 -11.95 9.65 4.09
C LEU A 84 -10.62 10.39 3.86
N ASN A 85 -10.40 11.56 4.46
CA ASN A 85 -9.10 12.24 4.35
C ASN A 85 -7.95 11.41 4.99
N ALA A 86 -8.19 10.78 6.13
CA ALA A 86 -7.22 9.86 6.75
C ALA A 86 -6.96 8.63 5.87
N VAL A 87 -8.02 8.06 5.26
CA VAL A 87 -7.89 6.96 4.30
C VAL A 87 -7.11 7.38 3.05
N LEU A 88 -7.34 8.59 2.53
CA LEU A 88 -6.57 9.12 1.40
C LEU A 88 -5.07 9.18 1.72
N ALA A 89 -4.72 9.67 2.92
CA ALA A 89 -3.34 9.67 3.38
C ALA A 89 -2.76 8.25 3.48
N ALA A 90 -3.52 7.30 4.04
CA ALA A 90 -3.12 5.90 4.10
C ALA A 90 -2.90 5.30 2.69
N ILE A 91 -3.79 5.55 1.74
CA ILE A 91 -3.64 5.11 0.35
C ILE A 91 -2.36 5.67 -0.28
N ALA A 92 -2.10 6.97 -0.11
CA ALA A 92 -0.89 7.60 -0.62
C ALA A 92 0.37 6.94 -0.04
N VAL A 93 0.39 6.68 1.27
CA VAL A 93 1.48 5.99 1.96
C VAL A 93 1.67 4.57 1.42
N ILE A 94 0.59 3.81 1.19
CA ILE A 94 0.62 2.46 0.62
C ILE A 94 1.25 2.47 -0.78
N LEU A 95 0.84 3.40 -1.63
CA LEU A 95 1.34 3.49 -3.01
C LEU A 95 2.82 3.89 -3.05
N LEU A 96 3.21 4.90 -2.28
CA LEU A 96 4.59 5.37 -2.22
C LEU A 96 5.53 4.31 -1.66
N SER A 97 5.14 3.67 -0.55
CA SER A 97 5.93 2.57 0.04
C SER A 97 5.96 1.33 -0.86
N GLY A 98 4.84 0.98 -1.50
CA GLY A 98 4.75 -0.14 -2.43
C GLY A 98 5.63 0.05 -3.68
N ALA A 99 5.58 1.24 -4.28
CA ALA A 99 6.44 1.60 -5.40
C ALA A 99 7.92 1.60 -5.00
N GLY A 100 8.25 2.10 -3.80
CA GLY A 100 9.61 2.05 -3.24
C GLY A 100 10.15 0.63 -3.12
N MET A 101 9.37 -0.29 -2.55
CA MET A 101 9.76 -1.71 -2.41
C MET A 101 9.97 -2.39 -3.77
N ILE A 102 9.10 -2.12 -4.75
CA ILE A 102 9.24 -2.66 -6.12
C ILE A 102 10.50 -2.08 -6.80
N GLY A 103 10.75 -0.78 -6.64
CA GLY A 103 11.92 -0.10 -7.19
C GLY A 103 13.24 -0.63 -6.63
N GLU A 104 13.32 -0.87 -5.32
CA GLU A 104 14.48 -1.50 -4.68
C GLU A 104 14.71 -2.93 -5.19
N ALA A 105 13.65 -3.72 -5.33
CA ALA A 105 13.74 -5.08 -5.86
C ALA A 105 14.18 -5.09 -7.34
N ALA A 106 13.70 -4.14 -8.15
CA ALA A 106 14.11 -3.98 -9.54
C ALA A 106 15.58 -3.55 -9.66
N SER A 107 16.05 -2.62 -8.81
CA SER A 107 17.45 -2.18 -8.75
C SER A 107 18.40 -3.33 -8.40
N GLN A 108 18.01 -4.19 -7.45
CA GLN A 108 18.80 -5.37 -7.09
C GLN A 108 18.88 -6.39 -8.24
N ALA A 109 17.78 -6.58 -8.99
CA ALA A 109 17.77 -7.47 -10.15
C ALA A 109 18.69 -6.98 -11.27
N THR A 110 18.72 -5.68 -11.55
CA THR A 110 19.61 -5.11 -12.58
C THR A 110 21.08 -5.16 -12.17
N GLN A 111 21.40 -4.93 -10.90
CA GLN A 111 22.77 -5.02 -10.37
C GLN A 111 23.34 -6.44 -10.40
N THR A 112 22.49 -7.46 -10.28
CA THR A 112 22.89 -8.87 -10.32
C THR A 112 22.85 -9.48 -11.73
N GLY A 113 22.54 -8.69 -12.76
CA GLY A 113 22.40 -9.15 -14.14
C GLY A 113 21.17 -10.03 -14.39
N GLY A 114 20.22 -10.07 -13.46
CA GLY A 114 18.99 -10.85 -13.54
C GLY A 114 17.85 -10.11 -14.24
N LYS A 115 16.88 -10.86 -14.77
CA LYS A 115 15.59 -10.30 -15.21
C LYS A 115 14.70 -10.10 -13.98
N PHE A 116 14.18 -8.88 -13.76
CA PHE A 116 13.18 -8.64 -12.73
C PHE A 116 11.87 -9.36 -13.11
N PHE A 117 11.52 -10.39 -12.33
CA PHE A 117 10.23 -11.05 -12.44
C PHE A 117 9.43 -10.80 -11.17
N MET A 118 8.34 -10.07 -11.29
CA MET A 118 7.49 -9.76 -10.16
C MET A 118 6.71 -11.02 -9.76
N PRO A 119 6.80 -11.51 -8.50
CA PRO A 119 6.04 -12.66 -8.05
C PRO A 119 4.55 -12.49 -8.32
N ARG A 120 3.85 -13.59 -8.61
CA ARG A 120 2.41 -13.56 -8.92
C ARG A 120 1.61 -12.94 -7.77
N SER A 121 1.97 -13.23 -6.52
CA SER A 121 1.33 -12.65 -5.33
C SER A 121 1.47 -11.12 -5.28
N TRP A 122 2.64 -10.57 -5.64
CA TRP A 122 2.85 -9.12 -5.69
C TRP A 122 2.02 -8.47 -6.78
N THR A 123 1.92 -9.11 -7.95
CA THR A 123 1.14 -8.59 -9.09
C THR A 123 -0.35 -8.56 -8.74
N LEU A 124 -0.86 -9.62 -8.12
CA LEU A 124 -2.24 -9.70 -7.63
C LEU A 124 -2.51 -8.67 -6.53
N MET A 125 -1.59 -8.49 -5.58
CA MET A 125 -1.69 -7.48 -4.53
C MET A 125 -1.75 -6.06 -5.12
N ALA A 126 -0.86 -5.73 -6.07
CA ALA A 126 -0.82 -4.43 -6.71
C ALA A 126 -2.09 -4.16 -7.53
N ALA A 127 -2.51 -5.13 -8.37
CA ALA A 127 -3.74 -5.01 -9.16
C ALA A 127 -4.97 -4.84 -8.26
N GLY A 128 -5.07 -5.64 -7.19
CA GLY A 128 -6.14 -5.52 -6.19
C GLY A 128 -6.15 -4.16 -5.49
N GLY A 129 -4.97 -3.66 -5.08
CA GLY A 129 -4.82 -2.35 -4.47
C GLY A 129 -5.27 -1.20 -5.38
N ILE A 130 -4.99 -1.27 -6.69
CA ILE A 130 -5.46 -0.29 -7.67
C ILE A 130 -6.99 -0.35 -7.82
N VAL A 131 -7.58 -1.54 -7.86
CA VAL A 131 -9.05 -1.69 -7.88
C VAL A 131 -9.67 -1.09 -6.61
N MET A 132 -9.10 -1.37 -5.44
CA MET A 132 -9.56 -0.78 -4.18
C MET A 132 -9.47 0.75 -4.18
N MET A 133 -8.37 1.30 -4.71
CA MET A 133 -8.21 2.74 -4.85
C MET A 133 -9.26 3.36 -5.78
N ALA A 134 -9.57 2.71 -6.90
CA ALA A 134 -10.60 3.18 -7.82
C ALA A 134 -11.99 3.21 -7.16
N ILE A 135 -12.33 2.17 -6.39
CA ILE A 135 -13.57 2.12 -5.59
C ILE A 135 -13.59 3.26 -4.57
N TYR A 136 -12.50 3.45 -3.84
CA TYR A 136 -12.36 4.55 -2.88
C TYR A 136 -12.52 5.93 -3.56
N GLY A 137 -11.89 6.14 -4.72
CA GLY A 137 -12.04 7.36 -5.51
C GLY A 137 -13.50 7.64 -5.86
N HIS A 138 -14.25 6.64 -6.31
CA HIS A 138 -15.67 6.78 -6.57
C HIS A 138 -16.48 7.14 -5.31
N ILE A 139 -16.17 6.51 -4.17
CA ILE A 139 -16.80 6.85 -2.87
C ILE A 139 -16.53 8.32 -2.52
N ARG A 140 -15.27 8.75 -2.60
CA ARG A 140 -14.83 10.09 -2.17
C ARG A 140 -15.31 11.21 -3.07
N PHE A 141 -15.23 11.03 -4.38
CA PHE A 141 -15.48 12.10 -5.34
C PHE A 141 -16.93 12.15 -5.82
N ALA A 142 -17.64 11.03 -5.87
CA ALA A 142 -19.03 11.00 -6.30
C ALA A 142 -20.00 10.89 -5.11
N LEU A 143 -19.91 9.81 -4.33
CA LEU A 143 -20.93 9.49 -3.33
C LEU A 143 -20.89 10.41 -2.10
N TYR A 144 -19.70 10.71 -1.57
CA TYR A 144 -19.56 11.61 -0.43
C TYR A 144 -20.02 13.03 -0.77
N LYS A 145 -19.69 13.55 -1.98
CA LYS A 145 -20.19 14.85 -2.43
C LYS A 145 -21.72 14.87 -2.52
N ARG A 146 -22.33 13.80 -3.03
CA ARG A 146 -23.80 13.65 -3.09
C ARG A 146 -24.42 13.63 -1.71
N LEU A 147 -23.82 12.90 -0.76
CA LEU A 147 -24.26 12.88 0.64
C LEU A 147 -24.17 14.27 1.28
N ALA A 148 -23.02 14.93 1.18
CA ALA A 148 -22.80 16.25 1.75
C ALA A 148 -23.78 17.29 1.18
N LYS A 149 -24.01 17.28 -0.14
CA LYS A 149 -24.99 18.14 -0.79
C LYS A 149 -26.42 17.87 -0.30
N ALA A 150 -26.81 16.60 -0.21
CA ALA A 150 -28.14 16.21 0.26
C ALA A 150 -28.37 16.63 1.72
N VAL A 151 -27.37 16.45 2.59
CA VAL A 151 -27.44 16.88 4.00
C VAL A 151 -27.55 18.40 4.11
N ALA A 152 -26.79 19.16 3.32
CA ALA A 152 -26.87 20.62 3.29
C ALA A 152 -28.24 21.12 2.81
N ALA A 153 -28.85 20.42 1.84
CA ALA A 153 -30.19 20.72 1.35
C ALA A 153 -31.32 20.13 2.21
N SER A 154 -31.02 19.40 3.29
CA SER A 154 -31.99 18.62 4.08
C SER A 154 -32.83 17.64 3.24
N ASP A 155 -32.28 17.15 2.12
CA ASP A 155 -32.87 16.11 1.27
C ASP A 155 -32.51 14.72 1.81
N TRP A 156 -33.27 14.26 2.80
CA TRP A 156 -33.04 12.98 3.48
C TRP A 156 -33.18 11.75 2.57
N PRO A 157 -34.15 11.68 1.64
CA PRO A 157 -34.23 10.58 0.67
C PRO A 157 -32.97 10.45 -0.19
N ALA A 158 -32.47 11.56 -0.76
CA ALA A 158 -31.24 11.54 -1.55
C ALA A 158 -30.01 11.20 -0.70
N GLY A 159 -29.94 11.72 0.53
CA GLY A 159 -28.88 11.41 1.49
C GLY A 159 -28.84 9.93 1.87
N GLY A 160 -30.00 9.32 2.11
CA GLY A 160 -30.14 7.88 2.36
C GLY A 160 -29.67 7.02 1.17
N LYS A 161 -30.02 7.41 -0.05
CA LYS A 161 -29.57 6.72 -1.28
C LYS A 161 -28.05 6.80 -1.45
N ALA A 162 -27.46 7.97 -1.25
CA ALA A 162 -26.00 8.15 -1.30
C ALA A 162 -25.31 7.30 -0.22
N MET A 163 -25.81 7.32 1.01
CA MET A 163 -25.29 6.51 2.11
C MET A 163 -25.35 5.01 1.84
N GLY A 164 -26.45 4.54 1.25
CA GLY A 164 -26.59 3.14 0.84
C GLY A 164 -25.51 2.72 -0.17
N GLY A 165 -25.21 3.58 -1.14
CA GLY A 165 -24.11 3.39 -2.10
C GLY A 165 -22.74 3.34 -1.43
N ILE A 166 -22.46 4.30 -0.52
CA ILE A 166 -21.20 4.34 0.23
C ILE A 166 -21.01 3.03 1.00
N ARG A 167 -22.03 2.61 1.74
CA ARG A 167 -22.01 1.36 2.52
C ARG A 167 -21.69 0.16 1.63
N ARG A 168 -22.37 0.03 0.49
CA ARG A 168 -22.16 -1.11 -0.42
C ARG A 168 -20.72 -1.14 -0.92
N LEU A 169 -20.21 -0.02 -1.42
CA LEU A 169 -18.86 0.04 -1.98
C LEU A 169 -17.78 -0.14 -0.92
N VAL A 170 -17.94 0.44 0.29
CA VAL A 170 -17.01 0.20 1.40
C VAL A 170 -17.02 -1.29 1.78
N GLY A 171 -18.17 -1.96 1.76
CA GLY A 171 -18.28 -3.39 2.07
C GLY A 171 -17.58 -4.26 1.03
N VAL A 172 -17.78 -3.98 -0.26
CA VAL A 172 -17.04 -4.64 -1.35
C VAL A 172 -15.54 -4.39 -1.20
N ASN A 173 -15.14 -3.15 -0.91
CA ASN A 173 -13.73 -2.78 -0.74
C ASN A 173 -13.09 -3.50 0.46
N LEU A 174 -13.83 -3.66 1.56
CA LEU A 174 -13.38 -4.41 2.73
C LEU A 174 -13.15 -5.89 2.40
N LEU A 175 -14.11 -6.53 1.72
CA LEU A 175 -13.96 -7.92 1.29
C LEU A 175 -12.76 -8.10 0.36
N LEU A 176 -12.57 -7.18 -0.58
CA LEU A 176 -11.41 -7.18 -1.47
C LEU A 176 -10.09 -7.03 -0.69
N GLY A 177 -10.05 -6.13 0.30
CA GLY A 177 -8.89 -5.96 1.17
C GLY A 177 -8.54 -7.23 1.95
N ILE A 178 -9.54 -7.90 2.53
CA ILE A 178 -9.36 -9.18 3.22
C ILE A 178 -8.85 -10.26 2.25
N ALA A 179 -9.43 -10.33 1.05
CA ALA A 179 -8.99 -11.28 0.03
C ALA A 179 -7.54 -11.05 -0.40
N ILE A 180 -7.12 -9.79 -0.59
CA ILE A 180 -5.73 -9.45 -0.93
C ILE A 180 -4.78 -9.88 0.19
N VAL A 181 -5.13 -9.60 1.45
CA VAL A 181 -4.34 -10.06 2.60
C VAL A 181 -4.20 -11.59 2.57
N ALA A 182 -5.29 -12.32 2.35
CA ALA A 182 -5.25 -13.78 2.25
C ALA A 182 -4.33 -14.26 1.11
N ILE A 183 -4.42 -13.64 -0.08
CA ILE A 183 -3.55 -13.96 -1.24
C ILE A 183 -2.08 -13.79 -0.88
N VAL A 184 -1.72 -12.68 -0.21
CA VAL A 184 -0.32 -12.40 0.15
C VAL A 184 0.26 -13.42 1.13
N PHE A 185 -0.57 -13.98 2.03
CA PHE A 185 -0.11 -14.94 3.03
C PHE A 185 -0.19 -16.41 2.59
N MET A 186 -1.03 -16.73 1.60
CA MET A 186 -1.34 -18.11 1.21
C MET A 186 -0.78 -18.52 -0.16
N VAL A 187 -0.24 -17.59 -0.95
CA VAL A 187 0.27 -17.81 -2.32
C VAL A 187 1.71 -17.33 -2.46
#